data_AF-A0AAU8KPE0-F1
#
_entry.id   AF-A0AAU8KPE0-F1
#
_cell.length_a   1.000
_cell.length_b   1.000
_cell.length_c   1.000
_cell.angle_alpha   90.00
_cell.angle_beta   90.00
_cell.angle_gamma   90.00
#
_symmetry.space_group_name_H-M   'P 1'
#
loop_
_entity.id
_entity.type
_entity.pdbx_description
1 polymer ?
#
loop_
_entity_poly.entity_id
_entity_poly.type
_entity_poly.pdbx_seq_one_letter_code
_entity_poly.pdbx_strand_id
1 'polypeptide(L)'
;MNAPNDPTAGLVTSRAHSARVYDYILGGKDHYPADIEAGDEMCRHWPALPVHMMENRRFMHRAARFLAEEYGIRQFLDVGTGLPTSPNLHEIVQEVAPESHVVYVDNDPIVLAHARALLQSSPEGATAYVDANMHDPDAILGSPEFRELIDLNRPVGLMVIGIMHFIEPPDDRRLVQLLLDPLPPGSCLAMTIGTADFAPDEVNRVAREYRRQGMPFVLRDLPAAASFFDGLELAEPGIAQVHRWHPGPEQNGIDGRDIAMYGAVARKP
;
A
#
# COMPACT_ATOMS: atom_id res chain seq x y z
N MET A 1 -12.04 2.88 -34.09
CA MET A 1 -10.91 1.97 -33.79
C MET A 1 -9.86 2.80 -33.09
N ASN A 2 -9.91 2.87 -31.77
CA ASN A 2 -8.85 3.50 -30.98
C ASN A 2 -7.74 2.45 -30.85
N ALA A 3 -6.51 2.81 -31.22
CA ALA A 3 -5.35 1.97 -30.95
C ALA A 3 -5.29 1.68 -29.44
N PRO A 4 -4.92 0.46 -29.01
CA PRO A 4 -4.63 0.24 -27.60
C PRO A 4 -3.53 1.23 -27.19
N ASN A 5 -3.76 2.02 -26.13
CA ASN A 5 -2.72 2.82 -25.50
C ASN A 5 -1.52 1.91 -25.25
N ASP A 6 -0.35 2.29 -25.73
CA ASP A 6 0.89 1.60 -25.41
C ASP A 6 1.07 1.69 -23.88
N PRO A 7 1.03 0.56 -23.15
CA PRO A 7 1.12 0.58 -21.69
C PRO A 7 2.49 1.05 -21.20
N THR A 8 3.48 1.19 -22.08
CA THR A 8 4.79 1.77 -21.77
C THR A 8 4.89 3.26 -22.10
N ALA A 9 3.84 3.87 -22.66
CA ALA A 9 3.81 5.30 -22.93
C ALA A 9 3.91 6.07 -21.60
N GLY A 10 5.00 6.83 -21.44
CA GLY A 10 5.28 7.58 -20.21
C GLY A 10 6.23 6.87 -19.23
N LEU A 11 6.69 5.65 -19.55
CA LEU A 11 7.67 4.94 -18.73
C LEU A 11 9.04 5.63 -18.79
N VAL A 12 9.41 6.30 -17.70
CA VAL A 12 10.74 6.90 -17.54
C VAL A 12 11.66 5.91 -16.83
N THR A 13 12.65 5.37 -17.53
CA THR A 13 13.58 4.35 -17.00
C THR A 13 14.91 4.93 -16.49
N SER A 14 15.17 6.21 -16.79
CA SER A 14 16.38 6.93 -16.38
C SER A 14 16.30 7.52 -14.97
N ARG A 15 15.18 7.36 -14.28
CA ARG A 15 14.95 7.84 -12.91
C ARG A 15 14.35 6.72 -12.07
N ALA A 16 14.76 6.66 -10.81
CA ALA A 16 14.20 5.71 -9.86
C ALA A 16 12.72 5.99 -9.58
N HIS A 17 11.91 4.94 -9.45
CA HIS A 17 10.50 5.00 -9.05
C HIS A 17 10.29 4.13 -7.81
N SER A 18 9.46 4.58 -6.87
CA SER A 18 9.28 3.92 -5.57
C SER A 18 8.83 2.47 -5.68
N ALA A 19 7.85 2.18 -6.56
CA ALA A 19 7.34 0.82 -6.79
C ALA A 19 8.44 -0.13 -7.31
N ARG A 20 9.33 0.37 -8.18
CA ARG A 20 10.40 -0.41 -8.82
C ARG A 20 11.59 -0.62 -7.88
N VAL A 21 11.92 0.39 -7.06
CA VAL A 21 12.91 0.25 -5.98
C VAL A 21 12.42 -0.79 -4.96
N TYR A 22 11.13 -0.75 -4.61
CA TYR A 22 10.52 -1.74 -3.71
C TYR A 22 10.57 -3.15 -4.31
N ASP A 23 10.20 -3.32 -5.58
CA ASP A 23 10.30 -4.59 -6.30
C ASP A 23 11.74 -5.13 -6.33
N TYR A 24 12.71 -4.28 -6.68
CA TYR A 24 14.14 -4.64 -6.67
C TYR A 24 14.61 -5.14 -5.32
N ILE A 25 14.32 -4.40 -4.23
CA ILE A 25 14.77 -4.76 -2.88
C ILE A 25 14.16 -6.08 -2.42
N LEU A 26 12.94 -6.40 -2.85
CA LEU A 26 12.29 -7.68 -2.55
C LEU A 26 12.68 -8.82 -3.52
N GLY A 27 13.61 -8.57 -4.45
CA GLY A 27 14.11 -9.59 -5.37
C GLY A 27 13.18 -9.86 -6.55
N GLY A 28 12.31 -8.91 -6.89
CA GLY A 28 11.54 -8.92 -8.13
C GLY A 28 12.41 -8.73 -9.37
N LYS A 29 11.81 -8.35 -10.49
CA LYS A 29 12.50 -8.23 -11.79
C LYS A 29 12.08 -7.01 -12.60
N ASP A 30 11.08 -6.28 -12.13
CA ASP A 30 10.41 -5.22 -12.88
C ASP A 30 11.00 -3.86 -12.46
N HIS A 31 12.30 -3.72 -12.70
CA HIS A 31 13.11 -2.58 -12.29
C HIS A 31 14.23 -2.29 -13.29
N TYR A 32 14.72 -1.05 -13.27
CA TYR A 32 15.74 -0.54 -14.19
C TYR A 32 17.04 -0.18 -13.45
N PRO A 33 18.15 0.09 -14.16
CA PRO A 33 19.42 0.43 -13.52
C PRO A 33 19.35 1.58 -12.51
N ALA A 34 18.51 2.59 -12.74
CA ALA A 34 18.31 3.70 -11.81
C ALA A 34 17.64 3.26 -10.49
N ASP A 35 16.72 2.29 -10.56
CA ASP A 35 16.05 1.72 -9.38
C ASP A 35 17.02 0.85 -8.57
N ILE A 36 17.87 0.07 -9.26
CA ILE A 36 18.93 -0.75 -8.64
C ILE A 36 19.92 0.14 -7.91
N GLU A 37 20.43 1.19 -8.55
CA GLU A 37 21.39 2.12 -7.95
C GLU A 37 20.82 2.78 -6.69
N ALA A 38 19.57 3.25 -6.75
CA ALA A 38 18.90 3.83 -5.60
C ALA A 38 18.70 2.81 -4.47
N GLY A 39 18.22 1.60 -4.79
CA GLY A 39 18.01 0.54 -3.80
C GLY A 39 19.30 0.10 -3.12
N ASP A 40 20.38 -0.06 -3.89
CA ASP A 40 21.71 -0.39 -3.38
C ASP A 40 22.22 0.68 -2.41
N GLU A 41 22.08 1.96 -2.76
CA GLU A 41 22.53 3.06 -1.90
C GLU A 41 21.71 3.14 -0.60
N MET A 42 20.38 2.96 -0.69
CA MET A 42 19.52 2.89 0.48
C MET A 42 19.89 1.71 1.39
N CYS A 43 20.18 0.53 0.84
CA CYS A 43 20.64 -0.64 1.59
C CYS A 43 22.01 -0.42 2.25
N ARG A 44 22.91 0.38 1.65
CA ARG A 44 24.18 0.78 2.31
C ARG A 44 23.92 1.69 3.51
N HIS A 45 22.92 2.57 3.44
CA HIS A 45 22.53 3.42 4.55
C HIS A 45 21.81 2.66 5.66
N TRP A 46 21.00 1.67 5.29
CA TRP A 46 20.23 0.86 6.23
C TRP A 46 20.16 -0.59 5.75
N PRO A 47 21.07 -1.46 6.24
CA PRO A 47 21.12 -2.87 5.82
C PRO A 47 19.85 -3.68 6.12
N ALA A 48 18.99 -3.20 7.02
CA ALA A 48 17.72 -3.84 7.35
C ALA A 48 16.57 -3.48 6.39
N LEU A 49 16.80 -2.63 5.39
CA LEU A 49 15.77 -2.20 4.44
C LEU A 49 15.02 -3.37 3.75
N PRO A 50 15.66 -4.48 3.35
CA PRO A 50 14.94 -5.65 2.82
C PRO A 50 14.00 -6.30 3.86
N VAL A 51 14.45 -6.42 5.11
CA VAL A 51 13.61 -6.95 6.22
C VAL A 51 12.41 -6.04 6.44
N HIS A 52 12.65 -4.73 6.48
CA HIS A 52 11.62 -3.72 6.61
C HIS A 52 10.53 -3.82 5.53
N MET A 53 10.93 -3.83 4.26
CA MET A 53 9.99 -3.90 3.13
C MET A 53 9.23 -5.24 3.12
N MET A 54 9.90 -6.34 3.44
CA MET A 54 9.23 -7.64 3.54
C MET A 54 8.17 -7.64 4.66
N GLU A 55 8.45 -7.04 5.82
CA GLU A 55 7.48 -6.97 6.90
C GLU A 55 6.30 -6.03 6.61
N ASN A 56 6.47 -4.99 5.79
CA ASN A 56 5.35 -4.22 5.25
C ASN A 56 4.44 -5.10 4.37
N ARG A 57 5.03 -5.91 3.47
CA ARG A 57 4.26 -6.87 2.64
C ARG A 57 3.51 -7.87 3.53
N ARG A 58 4.17 -8.44 4.52
CA ARG A 58 3.56 -9.41 5.46
C ARG A 58 2.45 -8.77 6.30
N PHE A 59 2.59 -7.50 6.69
CA PHE A 59 1.50 -6.77 7.33
C PHE A 59 0.28 -6.65 6.41
N MET A 60 0.46 -6.30 5.13
CA MET A 60 -0.65 -6.28 4.17
C MET A 60 -1.39 -7.62 4.14
N HIS A 61 -0.64 -8.74 4.11
CA HIS A 61 -1.24 -10.07 4.11
C HIS A 61 -2.10 -10.32 5.36
N ARG A 62 -1.56 -10.02 6.55
CA ARG A 62 -2.26 -10.24 7.81
C ARG A 62 -3.46 -9.31 7.98
N ALA A 63 -3.32 -8.03 7.61
CA ALA A 63 -4.40 -7.06 7.67
C ALA A 63 -5.55 -7.43 6.70
N ALA A 64 -5.22 -7.79 5.46
CA ALA A 64 -6.22 -8.24 4.47
C ALA A 64 -6.99 -9.47 4.94
N ARG A 65 -6.27 -10.48 5.43
CA ARG A 65 -6.86 -11.70 5.98
C ARG A 65 -7.76 -11.39 7.18
N PHE A 66 -7.29 -10.59 8.13
CA PHE A 66 -8.08 -10.13 9.27
C PHE A 66 -9.37 -9.43 8.85
N LEU A 67 -9.31 -8.51 7.88
CA LEU A 67 -10.50 -7.82 7.37
C LEU A 67 -11.50 -8.79 6.73
N ALA A 68 -11.02 -9.76 5.96
CA ALA A 68 -11.87 -10.76 5.31
C ALA A 68 -12.48 -11.77 6.30
N GLU A 69 -11.69 -12.27 7.25
CA GLU A 69 -12.08 -13.30 8.22
C GLU A 69 -12.90 -12.72 9.38
N GLU A 70 -12.37 -11.71 10.07
CA GLU A 70 -12.94 -11.21 11.33
C GLU A 70 -14.01 -10.14 11.12
N TYR A 71 -13.82 -9.26 10.14
CA TYR A 71 -14.78 -8.19 9.84
C TYR A 71 -15.69 -8.50 8.66
N GLY A 72 -15.51 -9.65 8.01
CA GLY A 72 -16.40 -10.09 6.93
C GLY A 72 -16.36 -9.17 5.70
N ILE A 73 -15.28 -8.40 5.50
CA ILE A 73 -15.12 -7.52 4.34
C ILE A 73 -15.01 -8.36 3.08
N ARG A 74 -15.71 -7.95 2.02
CA ARG A 74 -15.74 -8.63 0.70
C ARG A 74 -15.38 -7.70 -0.46
N GLN A 75 -15.11 -6.43 -0.17
CA GLN A 75 -14.82 -5.42 -1.18
C GLN A 75 -13.62 -4.63 -0.70
N PHE A 76 -12.61 -4.48 -1.54
CA PHE A 76 -11.37 -3.80 -1.17
C PHE A 76 -11.02 -2.73 -2.20
N LEU A 77 -10.54 -1.60 -1.72
CA LEU A 77 -9.93 -0.54 -2.51
C LEU A 77 -8.47 -0.41 -2.07
N ASP A 78 -7.53 -0.73 -2.96
CA ASP A 78 -6.10 -0.71 -2.67
C ASP A 78 -5.41 0.46 -3.37
N VAL A 79 -5.05 1.48 -2.61
CA VAL A 79 -4.50 2.74 -3.12
C VAL A 79 -2.98 2.75 -2.94
N GLY A 80 -2.27 2.81 -4.08
CA GLY A 80 -0.82 2.61 -4.11
C GLY A 80 -0.45 1.14 -4.17
N THR A 81 -1.11 0.38 -5.05
CA THR A 81 -0.96 -1.07 -5.17
C THR A 81 0.49 -1.51 -5.39
N GLY A 82 1.26 -0.71 -6.15
CA GLY A 82 2.62 -1.04 -6.56
C GLY A 82 2.68 -2.22 -7.53
N LEU A 83 3.91 -2.72 -7.76
CA LEU A 83 4.13 -3.84 -8.66
C LEU A 83 3.54 -5.16 -8.09
N PRO A 84 2.95 -6.02 -8.94
CA PRO A 84 2.37 -7.28 -8.49
C PRO A 84 3.43 -8.19 -7.87
N THR A 85 3.17 -8.73 -6.69
CA THR A 85 4.04 -9.74 -6.04
C THR A 85 3.16 -10.76 -5.35
N SER A 86 3.17 -12.01 -5.81
CA SER A 86 2.29 -13.02 -5.20
C SER A 86 2.73 -13.36 -3.76
N PRO A 87 1.78 -13.53 -2.82
CA PRO A 87 0.35 -13.32 -3.00
C PRO A 87 -0.01 -11.82 -3.04
N ASN A 88 -0.81 -11.43 -4.02
CA ASN A 88 -1.46 -10.13 -4.12
C ASN A 88 -2.69 -10.08 -3.21
N LEU A 89 -3.18 -8.87 -2.94
CA LEU A 89 -4.34 -8.66 -2.06
C LEU A 89 -5.55 -9.54 -2.42
N HIS A 90 -5.94 -9.60 -3.70
CA HIS A 90 -7.08 -10.41 -4.15
C HIS A 90 -6.87 -11.90 -3.91
N GLU A 91 -5.67 -12.43 -4.14
CA GLU A 91 -5.34 -13.85 -3.89
C GLU A 91 -5.59 -14.19 -2.41
N ILE A 92 -5.24 -13.29 -1.49
CA ILE A 92 -5.40 -13.49 -0.04
C ILE A 92 -6.87 -13.44 0.37
N VAL A 93 -7.60 -12.42 -0.06
CA VAL A 93 -9.00 -12.24 0.36
C VAL A 93 -9.93 -13.25 -0.33
N GLN A 94 -9.59 -13.70 -1.53
CA GLN A 94 -10.34 -14.74 -2.26
C GLN A 94 -10.03 -16.15 -1.74
N GLU A 95 -8.87 -16.39 -1.12
CA GLU A 95 -8.62 -17.63 -0.38
C GLU A 95 -9.60 -17.77 0.81
N VAL A 96 -9.91 -16.65 1.47
CA VAL A 96 -10.87 -16.59 2.58
C VAL A 96 -12.32 -16.64 2.08
N ALA A 97 -12.62 -15.84 1.05
CA ALA A 97 -13.96 -15.64 0.52
C ALA A 97 -13.88 -15.43 -1.00
N PRO A 98 -14.06 -16.49 -1.81
CA PRO A 98 -13.84 -16.46 -3.25
C PRO A 98 -14.61 -15.38 -4.00
N GLU A 99 -15.75 -14.93 -3.46
CA GLU A 99 -16.58 -13.85 -4.00
C GLU A 99 -16.02 -12.44 -3.77
N SER A 100 -14.86 -12.30 -3.13
CA SER A 100 -14.30 -11.00 -2.79
C SER A 100 -13.87 -10.20 -4.03
N HIS A 101 -14.13 -8.90 -3.98
CA HIS A 101 -13.84 -7.94 -5.03
C HIS A 101 -12.69 -7.01 -4.63
N VAL A 102 -11.79 -6.71 -5.57
CA VAL A 102 -10.67 -5.78 -5.33
C VAL A 102 -10.51 -4.78 -6.47
N VAL A 103 -10.51 -3.49 -6.13
CA VAL A 103 -10.10 -2.42 -7.05
C VAL A 103 -8.70 -1.98 -6.66
N TYR A 104 -7.76 -2.17 -7.57
CA TYR A 104 -6.37 -1.71 -7.45
C TYR A 104 -6.20 -0.32 -8.06
N VAL A 105 -5.41 0.53 -7.43
CA VAL A 105 -5.13 1.89 -7.88
C VAL A 105 -3.64 2.15 -7.80
N ASP A 106 -3.04 2.54 -8.91
CA ASP A 106 -1.67 3.05 -8.96
C ASP A 106 -1.52 4.05 -10.12
N ASN A 107 -0.50 4.89 -10.07
CA ASN A 107 -0.21 5.91 -11.08
C ASN A 107 1.12 5.69 -11.80
N ASP A 108 1.90 4.66 -11.46
CA ASP A 108 3.09 4.29 -12.23
C ASP A 108 2.66 3.50 -13.48
N PRO A 109 2.99 3.98 -14.71
CA PRO A 109 2.67 3.28 -15.95
C PRO A 109 3.17 1.83 -15.99
N ILE A 110 4.24 1.50 -15.25
CA ILE A 110 4.72 0.11 -15.17
C ILE A 110 3.70 -0.80 -14.48
N VAL A 111 2.97 -0.30 -13.47
CA VAL A 111 1.95 -1.10 -12.78
C VAL A 111 0.80 -1.37 -13.72
N LEU A 112 0.38 -0.38 -14.51
CA LEU A 112 -0.63 -0.57 -15.57
C LEU A 112 -0.18 -1.61 -16.61
N ALA A 113 1.08 -1.58 -17.04
CA ALA A 113 1.62 -2.58 -17.96
C ALA A 113 1.57 -4.01 -17.39
N HIS A 114 1.67 -4.13 -16.07
CA HIS A 114 1.60 -5.39 -15.32
C HIS A 114 0.21 -5.69 -14.73
N ALA A 115 -0.79 -4.82 -14.94
CA ALA A 115 -2.13 -4.94 -14.35
C ALA A 115 -2.81 -6.26 -14.71
N ARG A 116 -2.49 -6.87 -15.87
CA ARG A 116 -3.00 -8.20 -16.24
C ARG A 116 -2.75 -9.27 -15.16
N ALA A 117 -1.66 -9.18 -14.41
CA ALA A 117 -1.38 -10.09 -13.30
C ALA A 117 -2.31 -9.84 -12.10
N LEU A 118 -2.68 -8.58 -11.85
CA LEU A 118 -3.66 -8.18 -10.83
C LEU A 118 -5.09 -8.54 -11.20
N LEU A 119 -5.37 -8.70 -12.50
CA LEU A 119 -6.70 -8.97 -13.04
C LEU A 119 -7.06 -10.48 -13.12
N GLN A 120 -6.23 -11.35 -12.55
CA GLN A 120 -6.46 -12.81 -12.50
C GLN A 120 -7.27 -13.21 -11.26
N SER A 121 -8.57 -12.90 -11.28
CA SER A 121 -9.50 -13.21 -10.19
C SER A 121 -9.93 -14.69 -10.16
N SER A 122 -10.46 -15.13 -9.02
CA SER A 122 -11.36 -16.28 -8.90
C SER A 122 -12.59 -16.15 -9.83
N PRO A 123 -13.24 -17.26 -10.22
CA PRO A 123 -14.49 -17.23 -10.99
C PRO A 123 -15.67 -16.55 -10.26
N GLU A 124 -15.69 -16.60 -8.93
CA GLU A 124 -16.77 -16.05 -8.09
C GLU A 124 -16.57 -14.58 -7.75
N GLY A 125 -15.33 -14.10 -7.77
CA GLY A 125 -14.95 -12.73 -7.45
C GLY A 125 -14.62 -11.93 -8.71
N ALA A 126 -14.13 -10.72 -8.49
CA ALA A 126 -13.66 -9.87 -9.58
C ALA A 126 -12.60 -8.89 -9.10
N THR A 127 -11.74 -8.49 -10.02
CA THR A 127 -10.65 -7.54 -9.80
C THR A 127 -10.69 -6.50 -10.89
N ALA A 128 -10.44 -5.24 -10.54
CA ALA A 128 -10.28 -4.16 -11.51
C ALA A 128 -9.05 -3.31 -11.17
N TYR A 129 -8.56 -2.55 -12.15
CA TYR A 129 -7.41 -1.67 -11.99
C TYR A 129 -7.75 -0.28 -12.50
N VAL A 130 -7.41 0.74 -11.72
CA VAL A 130 -7.59 2.17 -12.04
C VAL A 130 -6.22 2.82 -12.13
N ASP A 131 -5.89 3.37 -13.28
CA ASP A 131 -4.75 4.28 -13.45
C ASP A 131 -5.13 5.67 -12.93
N ALA A 132 -4.85 5.92 -11.65
CA ALA A 132 -5.20 7.18 -11.01
C ALA A 132 -4.23 7.53 -9.87
N ASN A 133 -4.14 8.82 -9.57
CA ASN A 133 -3.31 9.36 -8.52
C ASN A 133 -4.14 9.58 -7.25
N MET A 134 -3.63 9.16 -6.08
CA MET A 134 -4.25 9.41 -4.78
C MET A 134 -4.55 10.90 -4.50
N HIS A 135 -3.79 11.81 -5.11
CA HIS A 135 -4.04 13.26 -5.04
C HIS A 135 -5.36 13.69 -5.72
N ASP A 136 -6.00 12.81 -6.50
CA ASP A 136 -7.31 13.00 -7.12
C ASP A 136 -8.28 11.87 -6.71
N PRO A 137 -8.82 11.90 -5.47
CA PRO A 137 -9.79 10.89 -5.02
C PRO A 137 -11.04 10.80 -5.89
N ASP A 138 -11.44 11.90 -6.55
CA ASP A 138 -12.60 11.93 -7.44
C ASP A 138 -12.36 11.10 -8.70
N ALA A 139 -11.14 11.08 -9.24
CA ALA A 139 -10.77 10.20 -10.35
C ALA A 139 -10.84 8.72 -9.95
N ILE A 140 -10.48 8.39 -8.71
CA ILE A 140 -10.53 7.01 -8.18
C ILE A 140 -11.98 6.57 -7.97
N LEU A 141 -12.73 7.29 -7.14
CA LEU A 141 -14.11 6.97 -6.76
C LEU A 141 -15.09 7.18 -7.92
N GLY A 142 -14.68 7.99 -8.89
CA GLY A 142 -15.43 8.29 -10.11
C GLY A 142 -15.18 7.33 -11.26
N SER A 143 -14.20 6.43 -11.16
CA SER A 143 -13.86 5.54 -12.26
C SER A 143 -14.99 4.52 -12.55
N PRO A 144 -15.18 4.12 -13.82
CA PRO A 144 -16.08 3.03 -14.16
C PRO A 144 -15.75 1.74 -13.39
N GLU A 145 -14.48 1.40 -13.27
CA GLU A 145 -13.99 0.20 -12.60
C GLU A 145 -14.39 0.16 -11.13
N PHE A 146 -14.25 1.29 -10.42
CA PHE A 146 -14.67 1.38 -9.02
C PHE A 146 -16.19 1.26 -8.90
N ARG A 147 -16.95 2.01 -9.71
CA ARG A 147 -18.42 2.05 -9.64
C ARG A 147 -19.10 0.76 -10.06
N GLU A 148 -18.48 0.00 -10.97
CA GLU A 148 -19.00 -1.30 -11.41
C GLU A 148 -18.75 -2.40 -10.38
N LEU A 149 -17.60 -2.36 -9.70
CA LEU A 149 -17.15 -3.46 -8.84
C LEU A 149 -17.47 -3.26 -7.35
N ILE A 150 -17.57 -2.02 -6.88
CA ILE A 150 -17.78 -1.68 -5.47
C ILE A 150 -19.22 -1.21 -5.21
N ASP A 151 -19.96 -2.00 -4.43
CA ASP A 151 -21.26 -1.65 -3.86
C ASP A 151 -21.07 -0.84 -2.57
N LEU A 152 -21.26 0.49 -2.67
CA LEU A 152 -21.19 1.42 -1.53
C LEU A 152 -22.33 1.29 -0.51
N ASN A 153 -23.25 0.34 -0.69
CA ASN A 153 -24.22 -0.04 0.36
C ASN A 153 -23.67 -1.12 1.30
N ARG A 154 -22.46 -1.63 1.04
CA ARG A 154 -21.79 -2.66 1.85
C ARG A 154 -20.41 -2.18 2.27
N PRO A 155 -19.91 -2.62 3.45
CA PRO A 155 -18.57 -2.28 3.91
C PRO A 155 -17.46 -2.54 2.89
N VAL A 156 -16.48 -1.63 2.86
CA VAL A 156 -15.29 -1.70 2.00
C VAL A 156 -14.03 -1.63 2.87
N GLY A 157 -13.03 -2.46 2.56
CA GLY A 157 -11.68 -2.35 3.12
C GLY A 157 -10.82 -1.41 2.28
N LEU A 158 -10.57 -0.21 2.78
CA LEU A 158 -9.62 0.73 2.19
C LEU A 158 -8.20 0.40 2.68
N MET A 159 -7.35 0.01 1.74
CA MET A 159 -5.95 -0.31 1.97
C MET A 159 -5.09 0.85 1.46
N VAL A 160 -4.32 1.47 2.36
CA VAL A 160 -3.36 2.54 2.04
C VAL A 160 -2.00 2.12 2.60
N ILE A 161 -1.38 1.16 1.94
CA ILE A 161 -0.20 0.44 2.42
C ILE A 161 1.03 0.90 1.65
N GLY A 162 2.08 1.33 2.36
CA GLY A 162 3.36 1.64 1.73
C GLY A 162 3.39 2.91 0.88
N ILE A 163 2.32 3.72 0.88
CA ILE A 163 2.24 4.94 0.05
C ILE A 163 2.28 6.25 0.85
N MET A 164 1.81 6.28 2.11
CA MET A 164 1.58 7.55 2.82
C MET A 164 2.83 8.39 3.08
N HIS A 165 4.01 7.79 3.09
CA HIS A 165 5.26 8.53 3.23
C HIS A 165 5.63 9.29 1.93
N PHE A 166 4.99 9.04 0.80
CA PHE A 166 5.13 9.84 -0.42
C PHE A 166 4.11 11.00 -0.52
N ILE A 167 3.16 11.07 0.41
CA ILE A 167 2.13 12.12 0.44
C ILE A 167 2.50 13.18 1.48
N GLU A 168 2.66 14.42 1.03
CA GLU A 168 3.08 15.55 1.87
C GLU A 168 1.90 16.20 2.60
N PRO A 169 2.09 16.69 3.84
CA PRO A 169 1.15 17.59 4.48
C PRO A 169 1.09 18.93 3.72
N PRO A 170 -0.03 19.69 3.80
CA PRO A 170 -1.18 19.45 4.68
C PRO A 170 -2.28 18.56 4.06
N ASP A 171 -2.06 18.02 2.86
CA ASP A 171 -3.09 17.28 2.12
C ASP A 171 -3.22 15.81 2.54
N ASP A 172 -2.17 15.23 3.12
CA ASP A 172 -2.11 13.81 3.53
C ASP A 172 -3.36 13.28 4.24
N ARG A 173 -3.75 13.88 5.37
CA ARG A 173 -4.94 13.45 6.13
C ARG A 173 -6.22 13.69 5.35
N ARG A 174 -6.31 14.81 4.62
CA ARG A 174 -7.49 15.17 3.82
C ARG A 174 -7.74 14.15 2.72
N LEU A 175 -6.69 13.69 2.04
CA LEU A 175 -6.81 12.70 0.96
C LEU A 175 -7.30 11.34 1.46
N VAL A 176 -6.78 10.88 2.60
CA VAL A 176 -7.27 9.64 3.24
C VAL A 176 -8.75 9.81 3.64
N GLN A 177 -9.13 10.95 4.21
CA GLN A 177 -10.52 11.22 4.58
C GLN A 177 -11.45 11.24 3.37
N LEU A 178 -11.05 11.86 2.26
CA LEU A 178 -11.86 11.91 1.03
C LEU A 178 -12.11 10.52 0.43
N LEU A 179 -11.16 9.59 0.57
CA LEU A 179 -11.33 8.20 0.16
C LEU A 179 -12.24 7.41 1.11
N LEU A 180 -12.17 7.68 2.41
CA LEU A 180 -12.90 6.96 3.46
C LEU A 180 -14.34 7.46 3.68
N ASP A 181 -14.58 8.76 3.51
CA ASP A 181 -15.88 9.42 3.72
C ASP A 181 -17.05 8.78 2.97
N PRO A 182 -16.95 8.45 1.67
CA PRO A 182 -18.06 7.86 0.93
C PRO A 182 -18.32 6.39 1.28
N LEU A 183 -17.39 5.72 1.97
CA LEU A 183 -17.54 4.30 2.33
C LEU A 183 -18.56 4.16 3.48
N PRO A 184 -19.46 3.16 3.47
CA PRO A 184 -20.51 3.07 4.48
C PRO A 184 -19.95 2.70 5.88
N PRO A 185 -20.71 2.94 6.96
CA PRO A 185 -20.43 2.40 8.30
C PRO A 185 -20.05 0.92 8.27
N GLY A 186 -19.09 0.53 9.11
CA GLY A 186 -18.50 -0.80 9.11
C GLY A 186 -17.37 -1.02 8.09
N SER A 187 -17.14 -0.09 7.16
CA SER A 187 -15.93 -0.06 6.32
C SER A 187 -14.67 0.06 7.18
N CYS A 188 -13.53 -0.34 6.63
CA CYS A 188 -12.28 -0.38 7.37
C CYS A 188 -11.17 0.36 6.64
N LEU A 189 -10.23 0.90 7.41
CA LEU A 189 -9.01 1.53 6.93
C LEU A 189 -7.82 0.73 7.48
N ALA A 190 -7.01 0.16 6.59
CA ALA A 190 -5.71 -0.42 6.93
C ALA A 190 -4.59 0.43 6.32
N MET A 191 -3.63 0.85 7.14
CA MET A 191 -2.53 1.69 6.67
C MET A 191 -1.19 1.25 7.23
N THR A 192 -0.14 1.50 6.46
CA THR A 192 1.23 1.56 6.99
C THR A 192 1.81 2.95 6.82
N ILE A 193 2.49 3.42 7.87
CA ILE A 193 2.95 4.80 8.00
C ILE A 193 4.44 4.77 8.33
N GLY A 194 5.26 5.33 7.45
CA GLY A 194 6.72 5.38 7.62
C GLY A 194 7.11 6.26 8.82
N THR A 195 8.06 5.79 9.61
CA THR A 195 8.54 6.46 10.83
C THR A 195 10.05 6.34 10.99
N ALA A 196 10.68 7.35 11.61
CA ALA A 196 12.08 7.32 12.02
C ALA A 196 12.27 6.86 13.47
N ASP A 197 11.19 6.63 14.23
CA ASP A 197 11.22 6.56 15.71
C ASP A 197 12.12 5.43 16.26
N PHE A 198 12.39 4.41 15.45
CA PHE A 198 13.12 3.20 15.88
C PHE A 198 14.57 3.13 15.37
N ALA A 199 14.91 3.85 14.30
CA ALA A 199 16.25 3.87 13.71
C ALA A 199 16.49 5.24 13.03
N PRO A 200 16.56 6.33 13.82
CA PRO A 200 16.43 7.68 13.27
C PRO A 200 17.54 8.05 12.31
N ASP A 201 18.80 7.66 12.56
CA ASP A 201 19.92 8.07 11.72
C ASP A 201 19.90 7.36 10.35
N GLU A 202 19.71 6.04 10.36
CA GLU A 202 19.66 5.18 9.18
C GLU A 202 18.44 5.51 8.31
N VAL A 203 17.25 5.57 8.92
CA VAL A 203 16.00 5.81 8.19
C VAL A 203 15.97 7.23 7.61
N ASN A 204 16.51 8.24 8.32
CA ASN A 204 16.62 9.59 7.75
C ASN A 204 17.64 9.67 6.59
N ARG A 205 18.67 8.81 6.56
CA ARG A 205 19.56 8.70 5.38
C ARG A 205 18.81 8.13 4.18
N VAL A 206 18.04 7.05 4.37
CA VAL A 206 17.18 6.47 3.33
C VAL A 206 16.16 7.50 2.82
N ALA A 207 15.48 8.21 3.72
CA ALA A 207 14.53 9.26 3.34
C ALA A 207 15.18 10.41 2.55
N ARG A 208 16.43 10.77 2.87
CA ARG A 208 17.19 11.74 2.07
C ARG A 208 17.51 11.22 0.67
N GLU A 209 17.77 9.92 0.54
CA GLU A 209 18.03 9.31 -0.77
C GLU A 209 16.78 9.33 -1.65
N TYR A 210 15.61 8.95 -1.13
CA TYR A 210 14.34 9.12 -1.85
C TYR A 210 14.14 10.56 -2.35
N ARG A 211 14.38 11.55 -1.49
CA ARG A 211 14.28 12.97 -1.86
C ARG A 211 15.30 13.40 -2.91
N ARG A 212 16.52 12.86 -2.90
CA ARG A 212 17.54 13.11 -3.93
C ARG A 212 17.10 12.61 -5.32
N GLN A 213 16.37 11.51 -5.35
CA GLN A 213 15.77 10.96 -6.59
C GLN A 213 14.53 11.75 -7.05
N GLY A 214 14.10 12.75 -6.27
CA GLY A 214 12.94 13.59 -6.55
C GLY A 214 11.62 12.97 -6.11
N MET A 215 11.64 12.00 -5.18
CA MET A 215 10.45 11.44 -4.54
C MET A 215 10.25 12.11 -3.18
N PRO A 216 9.07 12.70 -2.90
CA PRO A 216 8.74 13.14 -1.55
C PRO A 216 8.88 11.99 -0.55
N PHE A 217 9.34 12.28 0.67
CA PHE A 217 9.44 11.26 1.70
C PHE A 217 9.26 11.89 3.08
N VAL A 218 8.07 11.74 3.64
CA VAL A 218 7.62 12.29 4.91
C VAL A 218 7.42 11.17 5.92
N LEU A 219 8.31 11.13 6.90
CA LEU A 219 8.23 10.25 8.06
C LEU A 219 7.37 10.91 9.14
N ARG A 220 6.60 10.10 9.87
CA ARG A 220 5.68 10.56 10.90
C ARG A 220 5.99 9.86 12.22
N ASP A 221 5.91 10.61 13.30
CA ASP A 221 5.95 10.07 14.66
C ASP A 221 4.60 9.41 15.01
N LEU A 222 4.55 8.72 16.14
CA LEU A 222 3.32 8.05 16.58
C LEU A 222 2.10 8.99 16.70
N PRO A 223 2.19 10.20 17.29
CA PRO A 223 1.07 11.13 17.32
C PRO A 223 0.55 11.54 15.93
N ALA A 224 1.45 11.85 14.99
CA ALA A 224 1.04 12.17 13.62
C ALA A 224 0.40 10.97 12.93
N ALA A 225 0.95 9.76 13.13
CA ALA A 225 0.36 8.52 12.63
C ALA A 225 -1.03 8.24 13.21
N ALA A 226 -1.24 8.50 14.51
CA ALA A 226 -2.52 8.32 15.18
C ALA A 226 -3.62 9.23 14.62
N SER A 227 -3.27 10.43 14.19
CA SER A 227 -4.24 11.40 13.67
C SER A 227 -4.99 10.97 12.39
N PHE A 228 -4.47 9.99 11.63
CA PHE A 228 -5.17 9.42 10.48
C PHE A 228 -6.39 8.58 10.87
N PHE A 229 -6.45 8.14 12.13
CA PHE A 229 -7.49 7.25 12.64
C PHE A 229 -8.47 7.97 13.58
N ASP A 230 -8.40 9.30 13.67
CA ASP A 230 -9.33 10.10 14.47
C ASP A 230 -10.79 9.82 14.07
N GLY A 231 -11.61 9.41 15.04
CA GLY A 231 -13.03 9.08 14.80
C GLY A 231 -13.27 7.67 14.27
N LEU A 232 -12.23 6.84 14.12
CA LEU A 232 -12.34 5.42 13.79
C LEU A 232 -12.08 4.55 15.03
N GLU A 233 -12.56 3.31 14.98
CA GLU A 233 -12.37 2.29 16.02
C GLU A 233 -11.16 1.43 15.67
N LEU A 234 -10.02 1.68 16.33
CA LEU A 234 -8.80 0.88 16.12
C LEU A 234 -9.01 -0.58 16.54
N ALA A 235 -8.67 -1.52 15.66
CA ALA A 235 -8.55 -2.92 16.01
C ALA A 235 -7.31 -3.12 16.89
N GLU A 236 -7.42 -3.95 17.94
CA GLU A 236 -6.27 -4.34 18.78
C GLU A 236 -5.13 -4.90 17.91
N PRO A 237 -3.86 -4.58 18.17
CA PRO A 237 -3.31 -3.84 19.31
C PRO A 237 -3.30 -2.30 19.11
N GLY A 238 -4.08 -1.77 18.18
CA GLY A 238 -4.04 -0.38 17.75
C GLY A 238 -2.88 -0.15 16.78
N ILE A 239 -2.15 0.96 16.98
CA ILE A 239 -1.04 1.36 16.14
C ILE A 239 0.25 0.77 16.71
N ALA A 240 0.88 -0.14 15.97
CA ALA A 240 2.10 -0.82 16.38
C ALA A 240 3.10 -0.85 15.22
N GLN A 241 4.36 -1.23 15.47
CA GLN A 241 5.26 -1.57 14.36
C GLN A 241 4.66 -2.74 13.57
N VAL A 242 4.79 -2.71 12.24
CA VAL A 242 4.14 -3.71 11.35
C VAL A 242 4.41 -5.16 11.75
N HIS A 243 5.63 -5.51 12.18
CA HIS A 243 5.99 -6.87 12.64
C HIS A 243 5.33 -7.28 13.98
N ARG A 244 4.73 -6.35 14.72
CA ARG A 244 4.05 -6.60 16.01
C ARG A 244 2.53 -6.60 15.89
N TRP A 245 2.00 -6.21 14.73
CA TRP A 245 0.55 -6.26 14.48
C TRP A 245 0.17 -7.69 14.06
N HIS A 246 -0.53 -8.38 14.97
CA HIS A 246 -0.95 -9.79 14.87
C HIS A 246 0.17 -10.71 14.34
N PRO A 247 1.32 -10.82 15.05
CA PRO A 247 2.49 -11.50 14.52
C PRO A 247 2.28 -13.02 14.40
N GLY A 248 2.89 -13.62 13.39
CA GLY A 248 3.06 -15.06 13.25
C GLY A 248 4.50 -15.50 13.55
N PRO A 249 4.83 -16.80 13.35
CA PRO A 249 6.17 -17.33 13.57
C PRO A 249 7.28 -16.63 12.76
N GLU A 250 6.93 -16.07 11.60
CA GLU A 250 7.86 -15.37 10.71
C GLU A 250 8.41 -14.06 11.31
N GLN A 251 7.71 -13.48 12.29
CA GLN A 251 8.09 -12.25 12.97
C GLN A 251 9.01 -12.49 14.18
N ASN A 252 9.28 -13.75 14.53
CA ASN A 252 10.10 -14.10 15.68
C ASN A 252 11.55 -13.63 15.49
N GLY A 253 12.06 -12.87 16.46
CA GLY A 253 13.46 -12.44 16.48
C GLY A 253 13.79 -11.22 15.62
N ILE A 254 12.80 -10.60 14.97
CA ILE A 254 12.98 -9.32 14.28
C ILE A 254 13.25 -8.22 15.31
N ASP A 255 14.36 -7.49 15.16
CA ASP A 255 14.67 -6.32 16.01
C ASP A 255 13.73 -5.17 15.63
N GLY A 256 13.19 -4.46 16.62
CA GLY A 256 12.36 -3.28 16.37
C GLY A 256 13.10 -2.19 15.59
N ARG A 257 14.44 -2.12 15.67
CA ARG A 257 15.25 -1.18 14.90
C ARG A 257 15.30 -1.48 13.40
N ASP A 258 14.94 -2.70 13.01
CA ASP A 258 14.90 -3.13 11.61
C ASP A 258 13.57 -2.75 10.94
N ILE A 259 12.65 -2.09 11.65
CA ILE A 259 11.29 -1.84 11.18
C ILE A 259 10.91 -0.36 11.34
N ALA A 260 10.83 0.34 10.20
CA ALA A 260 10.52 1.78 10.10
C ALA A 260 9.07 2.08 9.68
N MET A 261 8.12 1.21 10.03
CA MET A 261 6.69 1.42 9.74
C MET A 261 5.81 1.09 10.93
N TYR A 262 4.90 2.01 11.23
CA TYR A 262 3.67 1.71 11.94
C TYR A 262 2.69 1.02 11.01
N GLY A 263 1.87 0.12 11.56
CA GLY A 263 0.73 -0.50 10.92
C GLY A 263 -0.48 -0.45 11.84
N ALA A 264 -1.65 -0.19 11.28
CA ALA A 264 -2.91 -0.22 12.00
C ALA A 264 -4.08 -0.59 11.08
N VAL A 265 -5.12 -1.14 11.69
CA VAL A 265 -6.44 -1.36 11.09
C VAL A 265 -7.46 -0.66 11.97
N ALA A 266 -8.38 0.08 11.38
CA ALA A 266 -9.49 0.72 12.10
C ALA A 266 -10.81 0.56 11.36
N ARG A 267 -11.90 0.46 12.10
CA ARG A 267 -13.25 0.35 11.58
C ARG A 267 -13.97 1.70 11.65
N LYS A 268 -14.69 2.05 10.59
CA LYS A 268 -15.58 3.21 10.54
C LYS A 268 -16.86 2.89 11.34
N PRO A 269 -17.24 3.71 12.34
CA PRO A 269 -18.50 3.54 13.09
C PRO A 269 -19.75 3.56 12.21
#